data_AF-A0A1Q2L651-F1
#
_entry.id   AF-A0A1Q2L651-F1
#
_cell.length_a   1.000
_cell.length_b   1.000
_cell.length_c   1.000
_cell.angle_alpha   90.00
_cell.angle_beta   90.00
_cell.angle_gamma   90.00
#
_symmetry.space_group_name_H-M   'P 1'
#
loop_
_entity.id
_entity.type
_entity.pdbx_description
1 polymer ?
#
loop_
_entity_poly.entity_id
_entity_poly.type
_entity_poly.pdbx_seq_one_letter_code
_entity_poly.pdbx_strand_id
1 'polypeptide(L)'
;MSERKVKSDLYKTWENYGSPNELMEPTTILKFLEEIILRTDGDLNVDYYGGGYADQLHSVKREGQFFYLYWKNFESYLQEGEVSSFQAMEMAMFGNNVYVYQAVDIKSLKFIDYSYELYIVVNCRYFTKKELKKEIMEKNCISKEEIVEIDTPHYIEFIFVDQKKFSHSCQMIPFPINSLLIQEKINPLEDEQSQEIMRQVTFNEFVFSLSTWKAEFLELTDYEDERKMKGLGNEIRTETERLLKYYVLSNTRYGNEEYEVLKPLYDNLLSSYAHLNLGDIVKVLGKMEINIPKSFIISLNNLSHDSGRTPYKKEIEEALSHFEEIIIKCFE
;
A
#
# COMPACT_ATOMS: atom_id res chain seq x y z
N MET A 1 17.14 36.64 -1.23
CA MET A 1 17.02 36.24 -2.64
C MET A 1 16.61 34.78 -2.62
N SER A 2 15.39 34.43 -3.04
CA SER A 2 15.01 33.02 -3.18
C SER A 2 15.72 32.49 -4.42
N GLU A 3 16.56 31.47 -4.26
CA GLU A 3 17.07 30.72 -5.41
C GLU A 3 15.89 30.23 -6.24
N ARG A 4 15.93 30.44 -7.55
CA ARG A 4 14.93 29.86 -8.45
C ARG A 4 15.10 28.35 -8.38
N LYS A 5 14.19 27.65 -7.68
CA LYS A 5 14.14 26.19 -7.70
C LYS A 5 14.00 25.74 -9.16
N VAL A 6 14.99 24.98 -9.62
CA VAL A 6 14.99 24.37 -10.95
C VAL A 6 14.14 23.11 -10.87
N LYS A 7 13.25 22.91 -11.86
CA LYS A 7 12.43 21.70 -11.94
C LYS A 7 13.33 20.48 -12.08
N SER A 8 13.07 19.47 -11.26
CA SER A 8 13.76 18.19 -11.28
C SER A 8 13.39 17.37 -12.52
N ASP A 9 14.11 16.27 -12.79
CA ASP A 9 13.80 15.43 -13.95
C ASP A 9 12.53 14.61 -13.74
N LEU A 10 12.25 14.20 -12.49
CA LEU A 10 10.96 13.68 -12.07
C LEU A 10 9.82 14.66 -12.38
N TYR A 11 9.99 15.93 -11.98
CA TYR A 11 8.98 16.97 -12.19
C TYR A 11 8.70 17.20 -13.69
N LYS A 12 9.75 17.34 -14.51
CA LYS A 12 9.61 17.51 -15.96
C LYS A 12 8.91 16.31 -16.61
N THR A 13 9.18 15.10 -16.11
CA THR A 13 8.52 13.89 -16.62
C THR A 13 7.03 13.94 -16.32
N TRP A 14 6.65 14.26 -15.09
CA TRP A 14 5.24 14.46 -14.71
C TRP A 14 4.52 15.51 -15.56
N GLU A 15 5.18 16.63 -15.90
CA GLU A 15 4.60 17.63 -16.80
C GLU A 15 4.33 17.07 -18.22
N ASN A 16 5.17 16.18 -18.73
CA ASN A 16 4.95 15.54 -20.04
C ASN A 16 3.70 14.64 -20.07
N TYR A 17 3.24 14.16 -18.92
CA TYR A 17 1.99 13.41 -18.77
C TYR A 17 0.77 14.31 -18.52
N GLY A 18 0.94 15.63 -18.63
CA GLY A 18 -0.14 16.60 -18.41
C GLY A 18 -0.33 16.99 -16.94
N SER A 19 0.66 16.74 -16.08
CA SER A 19 0.63 17.06 -14.65
C SER A 19 -0.60 16.49 -13.92
N PRO A 20 -0.92 15.18 -14.06
CA PRO A 20 -2.11 14.61 -13.45
C PRO A 20 -1.98 14.57 -11.92
N ASN A 21 -3.10 14.74 -11.22
CA ASN A 21 -3.14 14.48 -9.76
C ASN A 21 -3.03 12.99 -9.44
N GLU A 22 -3.49 12.13 -10.36
CA GLU A 22 -3.49 10.67 -10.18
C GLU A 22 -3.35 9.93 -11.52
N LEU A 23 -2.59 8.83 -11.54
CA LEU A 23 -2.56 7.85 -12.62
C LEU A 23 -3.09 6.50 -12.10
N MET A 24 -4.07 5.92 -12.79
CA MET A 24 -4.71 4.65 -12.36
C MET A 24 -4.54 3.50 -13.36
N GLU A 25 -4.24 3.82 -14.62
CA GLU A 25 -4.19 2.80 -15.68
C GLU A 25 -2.84 2.05 -15.64
N PRO A 26 -2.82 0.72 -15.45
CA PRO A 26 -1.59 -0.02 -15.19
C PRO A 26 -0.50 0.10 -16.27
N THR A 27 -0.84 0.18 -17.56
CA THR A 27 0.16 0.34 -18.62
C THR A 27 0.78 1.73 -18.64
N THR A 28 0.01 2.75 -18.27
CA THR A 28 0.45 4.13 -18.14
C THR A 28 1.31 4.30 -16.89
N ILE A 29 0.93 3.68 -15.77
CA ILE A 29 1.74 3.60 -14.56
C ILE A 29 3.10 2.97 -14.87
N LEU A 30 3.12 1.81 -15.56
CA LEU A 30 4.36 1.15 -15.94
C LEU A 30 5.27 2.06 -16.78
N LYS A 31 4.73 2.65 -17.85
CA LYS A 31 5.49 3.56 -18.73
C LYS A 31 6.03 4.77 -17.99
N PHE A 32 5.22 5.35 -17.11
CA PHE A 32 5.63 6.48 -16.30
C PHE A 32 6.81 6.10 -15.39
N LEU A 33 6.71 4.97 -14.68
CA LEU A 33 7.78 4.47 -13.82
C LEU A 33 9.06 4.16 -14.61
N GLU A 34 8.95 3.52 -15.77
CA GLU A 34 10.09 3.26 -16.67
C GLU A 34 10.76 4.56 -17.14
N GLU A 35 9.97 5.58 -17.48
CA GLU A 35 10.49 6.87 -17.96
C GLU A 35 11.18 7.67 -16.85
N ILE A 36 10.61 7.73 -15.63
CA ILE A 36 11.27 8.44 -14.52
C ILE A 36 12.58 7.76 -14.15
N ILE A 37 12.61 6.42 -14.10
CA ILE A 37 13.83 5.65 -13.80
C ILE A 37 14.91 5.97 -14.83
N LEU A 38 14.56 5.98 -16.12
CA LEU A 38 15.51 6.30 -17.18
C LEU A 38 16.03 7.74 -17.10
N ARG A 39 15.16 8.72 -16.81
CA ARG A 39 15.52 10.13 -16.80
C ARG A 39 16.34 10.54 -15.57
N THR A 40 16.10 9.90 -14.43
CA THR A 40 16.85 10.16 -13.19
C THR A 40 18.05 9.22 -13.03
N ASP A 41 18.34 8.35 -14.00
CA ASP A 41 19.35 7.27 -13.88
C ASP A 41 19.14 6.40 -12.62
N GLY A 42 17.88 6.15 -12.29
CA GLY A 42 17.46 5.44 -11.09
C GLY A 42 17.69 6.17 -9.76
N ASP A 43 18.08 7.45 -9.78
CA ASP A 43 18.34 8.28 -8.60
C ASP A 43 17.04 8.73 -7.89
N LEU A 44 16.30 7.73 -7.45
CA LEU A 44 15.01 7.83 -6.77
C LEU A 44 15.12 7.14 -5.42
N ASN A 45 14.64 7.81 -4.37
CA ASN A 45 14.35 7.16 -3.09
C ASN A 45 12.94 6.56 -3.13
N VAL A 46 12.80 5.39 -2.52
CA VAL A 46 11.51 4.74 -2.28
C VAL A 46 11.39 4.48 -0.78
N ASP A 47 10.61 5.31 -0.10
CA ASP A 47 10.40 5.19 1.35
C ASP A 47 9.17 4.32 1.63
N TYR A 48 9.29 3.42 2.61
CA TYR A 48 8.20 2.50 2.96
C TYR A 48 7.40 3.01 4.14
N TYR A 49 6.07 2.91 4.04
CA TYR A 49 5.20 3.28 5.16
C TYR A 49 5.54 2.51 6.44
N GLY A 50 5.89 1.24 6.31
CA GLY A 50 6.25 0.38 7.45
C GLY A 50 7.54 0.81 8.14
N GLY A 51 8.50 1.38 7.40
CA GLY A 51 9.90 1.53 7.79
C GLY A 51 10.83 0.85 6.78
N GLY A 52 12.01 1.43 6.56
CA GLY A 52 12.96 1.03 5.52
C GLY A 52 12.84 1.89 4.26
N TYR A 53 13.88 1.84 3.43
CA TYR A 53 13.94 2.60 2.17
C TYR A 53 14.79 1.84 1.15
N ALA A 54 14.52 2.09 -0.13
CA ALA A 54 15.48 1.84 -1.19
C ALA A 54 16.06 3.17 -1.64
N ASP A 55 17.38 3.24 -1.67
CA ASP A 55 18.14 4.38 -2.17
C ASP A 55 18.32 4.32 -3.69
N GLN A 56 17.63 3.44 -4.41
CA GLN A 56 17.69 3.40 -5.85
C GLN A 56 16.51 2.63 -6.40
N LEU A 57 15.99 3.07 -7.54
CA LEU A 57 15.03 2.31 -8.33
C LEU A 57 15.65 1.99 -9.69
N HIS A 58 16.26 0.81 -9.80
CA HIS A 58 16.99 0.39 -11.00
C HIS A 58 16.07 0.11 -12.18
N SER A 59 14.96 -0.57 -11.95
CA SER A 59 14.02 -0.92 -13.03
C SER A 59 12.67 -1.34 -12.47
N VAL A 60 11.63 -1.29 -13.30
CA VAL A 60 10.31 -1.84 -12.99
C VAL A 60 9.93 -2.88 -14.03
N LYS A 61 9.23 -3.92 -13.62
CA LYS A 61 8.56 -4.86 -14.53
C LYS A 61 7.14 -5.09 -14.04
N ARG A 62 6.24 -5.43 -14.95
CA ARG A 62 4.88 -5.85 -14.60
C ARG A 62 4.59 -7.23 -15.14
N GLU A 63 4.13 -8.13 -14.28
CA GLU A 63 3.65 -9.46 -14.67
C GLU A 63 2.38 -9.77 -13.89
N GLY A 64 1.36 -10.25 -14.60
CA GLY A 64 0.02 -10.40 -14.02
C GLY A 64 -0.48 -9.07 -13.42
N GLN A 65 -0.83 -9.11 -12.14
CA GLN A 65 -1.26 -7.92 -11.37
C GLN A 65 -0.09 -7.19 -10.70
N PHE A 66 1.07 -7.82 -10.59
CA PHE A 66 2.17 -7.32 -9.78
C PHE A 66 3.13 -6.45 -10.60
N PHE A 67 3.55 -5.37 -9.98
CA PHE A 67 4.71 -4.59 -10.35
C PHE A 67 5.88 -5.03 -9.47
N TYR A 68 6.99 -5.35 -10.11
CA TYR A 68 8.25 -5.67 -9.47
C TYR A 68 9.18 -4.46 -9.59
N LEU A 69 9.37 -3.76 -8.48
CA LEU A 69 10.25 -2.61 -8.35
C LEU A 69 11.64 -3.11 -7.94
N TYR A 70 12.56 -3.17 -8.89
CA TYR A 70 13.93 -3.63 -8.65
C TYR A 70 14.78 -2.50 -8.10
N TRP A 71 15.37 -2.73 -6.93
CA TRP A 71 16.32 -1.81 -6.32
C TRP A 71 17.72 -2.10 -6.81
N LYS A 72 18.06 -3.40 -6.86
CA LYS A 72 19.34 -3.90 -7.36
C LYS A 72 19.13 -5.03 -8.36
N ASN A 73 19.93 -4.98 -9.42
CA ASN A 73 20.05 -6.02 -10.41
C ASN A 73 21.54 -6.18 -10.74
N PHE A 74 22.15 -7.24 -10.21
CA PHE A 74 23.56 -7.54 -10.39
C PHE A 74 23.80 -8.57 -11.51
N GLU A 75 22.81 -8.85 -12.36
CA GLU A 75 22.95 -9.83 -13.45
C GLU A 75 24.14 -9.49 -14.36
N SER A 76 24.38 -8.20 -14.64
CA SER A 76 25.52 -7.75 -15.45
C SER A 76 26.87 -8.13 -14.84
N TYR A 77 27.01 -8.10 -13.52
CA TYR A 77 28.27 -8.45 -12.84
C TYR A 77 28.65 -9.91 -13.09
N LEU A 78 27.65 -10.78 -13.24
CA LEU A 78 27.84 -12.20 -13.51
C LEU A 78 28.11 -12.49 -14.99
N GLN A 79 27.66 -11.62 -15.90
CA GLN A 79 27.87 -11.78 -17.33
C GLN A 79 29.29 -11.37 -17.79
N GLU A 80 29.96 -10.51 -17.02
CA GLU A 80 31.34 -10.04 -17.29
C GLU A 80 32.42 -11.10 -16.98
N GLY A 81 32.04 -12.26 -16.44
CA GLY A 81 32.92 -13.41 -16.22
C GLY A 81 33.63 -13.38 -14.86
N GLU A 82 34.50 -12.39 -14.62
CA GLU A 82 35.14 -12.19 -13.31
C GLU A 82 34.50 -11.01 -12.57
N VAL A 83 33.78 -11.33 -11.49
CA VAL A 83 33.26 -10.33 -10.55
C VAL A 83 34.43 -9.72 -9.79
N SER A 84 34.62 -8.41 -9.93
CA SER A 84 35.66 -7.68 -9.18
C SER A 84 35.41 -7.74 -7.66
N SER A 85 36.45 -7.51 -6.85
CA SER A 85 36.31 -7.50 -5.39
C SER A 85 35.30 -6.45 -4.90
N PHE A 86 35.17 -5.33 -5.61
CA PHE A 86 34.19 -4.29 -5.28
C PHE A 86 32.77 -4.75 -5.59
N GLN A 87 32.53 -5.28 -6.80
CA GLN A 87 31.22 -5.85 -7.17
C GLN A 87 30.80 -6.99 -6.23
N ALA A 88 31.75 -7.85 -5.83
CA ALA A 88 31.50 -8.93 -4.88
C ALA A 88 31.14 -8.38 -3.48
N MET A 89 31.83 -7.33 -3.03
CA MET A 89 31.52 -6.65 -1.76
C MET A 89 30.12 -6.03 -1.79
N GLU A 90 29.75 -5.37 -2.89
CA GLU A 90 28.42 -4.78 -3.05
C GLU A 90 27.34 -5.86 -3.03
N MET A 91 27.48 -6.92 -3.82
CA MET A 91 26.54 -8.05 -3.79
C MET A 91 26.42 -8.67 -2.39
N ALA A 92 27.53 -8.80 -1.66
CA ALA A 92 27.54 -9.35 -0.31
C ALA A 92 26.77 -8.49 0.69
N MET A 93 26.75 -7.15 0.53
CA MET A 93 25.92 -6.26 1.36
C MET A 93 24.42 -6.54 1.20
N PHE A 94 24.01 -7.11 0.07
CA PHE A 94 22.64 -7.51 -0.21
C PHE A 94 22.43 -9.03 -0.11
N GLY A 95 23.24 -9.71 0.70
CA GLY A 95 23.09 -11.15 0.96
C GLY A 95 23.48 -12.05 -0.21
N ASN A 96 24.26 -11.54 -1.17
CA ASN A 96 24.61 -12.22 -2.43
C ASN A 96 23.38 -12.56 -3.30
N ASN A 97 22.31 -11.78 -3.17
CA ASN A 97 21.17 -11.87 -4.07
C ASN A 97 21.51 -11.18 -5.40
N VAL A 98 21.23 -11.83 -6.53
CA VAL A 98 21.39 -11.22 -7.87
C VAL A 98 20.32 -10.16 -8.09
N TYR A 99 19.09 -10.44 -7.67
CA TYR A 99 17.97 -9.51 -7.76
C TYR A 99 17.46 -9.18 -6.37
N VAL A 100 17.31 -7.88 -6.10
CA VAL A 100 16.66 -7.37 -4.90
C VAL A 100 15.53 -6.46 -5.37
N TYR A 101 14.31 -6.85 -5.08
CA TYR A 101 13.14 -6.18 -5.61
C TYR A 101 11.92 -6.35 -4.72
N GLN A 102 10.94 -5.49 -4.95
CA GLN A 102 9.70 -5.47 -4.21
C GLN A 102 8.52 -5.78 -5.14
N ALA A 103 7.62 -6.64 -4.67
CA ALA A 103 6.35 -6.91 -5.32
C ALA A 103 5.25 -6.01 -4.76
N VAL A 104 4.54 -5.29 -5.62
CA VAL A 104 3.38 -4.45 -5.27
C VAL A 104 2.28 -4.58 -6.33
N ASP A 105 1.01 -4.57 -5.92
CA ASP A 105 -0.12 -4.42 -6.84
C ASP A 105 -0.53 -2.95 -6.86
N ILE A 106 -0.06 -2.18 -7.85
CA ILE A 106 -0.32 -0.74 -7.89
C ILE A 106 -1.75 -0.47 -8.33
N LYS A 107 -2.52 0.18 -7.45
CA LYS A 107 -3.85 0.73 -7.75
C LYS A 107 -3.74 2.06 -8.47
N SER A 108 -2.92 2.97 -7.95
CA SER A 108 -2.70 4.28 -8.53
C SER A 108 -1.40 4.93 -8.06
N LEU A 109 -0.94 5.93 -8.80
CA LEU A 109 0.12 6.86 -8.40
C LEU A 109 -0.53 8.21 -8.13
N LYS A 110 -0.40 8.72 -6.90
CA LYS A 110 -0.86 10.06 -6.52
C LYS A 110 0.30 11.03 -6.47
N PHE A 111 0.12 12.18 -7.10
CA PHE A 111 1.16 13.19 -7.25
C PHE A 111 0.92 14.34 -6.27
N ILE A 112 1.96 14.71 -5.53
CA ILE A 112 1.94 15.83 -4.58
C ILE A 112 3.05 16.78 -5.00
N ASP A 113 2.66 17.95 -5.51
CA ASP A 113 3.58 19.04 -5.82
C ASP A 113 3.63 20.02 -4.64
N TYR A 114 4.84 20.27 -4.17
CA TYR A 114 5.13 21.36 -3.24
C TYR A 114 6.31 22.18 -3.72
N SER A 115 6.04 23.34 -4.32
CA SER A 115 7.08 24.28 -4.76
C SER A 115 8.12 23.66 -5.71
N TYR A 116 7.66 22.90 -6.71
CA TYR A 116 8.50 22.17 -7.67
C TYR A 116 9.24 20.94 -7.13
N GLU A 117 8.92 20.51 -5.90
CA GLU A 117 9.27 19.18 -5.39
C GLU A 117 8.06 18.27 -5.59
N LEU A 118 8.28 17.18 -6.35
CA LEU A 118 7.24 16.22 -6.66
C LEU A 118 7.45 14.95 -5.84
N TYR A 119 6.42 14.56 -5.09
CA TYR A 119 6.35 13.30 -4.38
C TYR A 119 5.28 12.42 -5.01
N ILE A 120 5.58 11.14 -5.16
CA ILE A 120 4.64 10.16 -5.72
C ILE A 120 4.28 9.17 -4.61
N VAL A 121 3.03 9.23 -4.16
CA VAL A 121 2.48 8.21 -3.26
C VAL A 121 1.95 7.06 -4.10
N VAL A 122 2.50 5.86 -3.87
CA VAL A 122 2.09 4.63 -4.56
C VAL A 122 0.97 3.99 -3.74
N ASN A 123 -0.24 4.08 -4.28
CA ASN A 123 -1.41 3.44 -3.71
C ASN A 123 -1.46 2.00 -4.20
N CYS A 124 -1.45 1.05 -3.27
CA CYS A 124 -1.47 -0.37 -3.60
C CYS A 124 -2.87 -0.99 -3.40
N ARG A 125 -3.07 -2.16 -3.99
CA ARG A 125 -4.05 -3.13 -3.53
C ARG A 125 -3.35 -4.09 -2.58
N TYR A 126 -4.14 -4.68 -1.69
CA TYR A 126 -3.64 -5.76 -0.89
C TYR A 126 -3.62 -7.07 -1.67
N PHE A 127 -2.58 -7.86 -1.43
CA PHE A 127 -2.49 -9.25 -1.83
C PHE A 127 -1.89 -10.06 -0.67
N THR A 128 -2.23 -11.33 -0.58
CA THR A 128 -1.80 -12.23 0.49
C THR A 128 -0.43 -12.84 0.21
N LYS A 129 0.25 -13.32 1.27
CA LYS A 129 1.48 -14.12 1.13
C LYS A 129 1.29 -15.31 0.19
N LYS A 130 0.10 -15.92 0.25
CA LYS A 130 -0.27 -17.08 -0.57
C LYS A 130 -0.32 -16.73 -2.06
N GLU A 131 -0.88 -15.58 -2.42
CA GLU A 131 -0.97 -15.12 -3.80
C GLU A 131 0.41 -14.86 -4.39
N LEU A 132 1.26 -14.08 -3.70
CA LEU A 132 2.61 -13.81 -4.17
C LEU A 132 3.47 -15.07 -4.23
N LYS A 133 3.40 -15.93 -3.20
CA LYS A 133 4.17 -17.19 -3.20
C LYS A 133 3.78 -18.10 -4.37
N LYS A 134 2.48 -18.18 -4.69
CA LYS A 134 1.99 -18.94 -5.84
C LYS A 134 2.57 -18.39 -7.14
N GLU A 135 2.55 -17.07 -7.31
CA GLU A 135 3.12 -16.43 -8.50
C GLU A 135 4.63 -16.68 -8.64
N ILE A 136 5.40 -16.52 -7.55
CA ILE A 136 6.84 -16.81 -7.52
C ILE A 136 7.11 -18.26 -7.98
N MET A 137 6.35 -19.23 -7.46
CA MET A 137 6.48 -20.64 -7.82
C MET A 137 6.17 -20.89 -9.30
N GLU A 138 5.08 -20.31 -9.81
CA GLU A 138 4.64 -20.49 -11.21
C GLU A 138 5.63 -19.85 -12.19
N LYS A 139 6.08 -18.63 -11.93
CA LYS A 139 7.01 -17.87 -12.78
C LYS A 139 8.39 -18.52 -12.85
N ASN A 140 8.90 -18.95 -11.71
CA ASN A 140 10.28 -19.46 -11.61
C ASN A 140 10.35 -20.99 -11.67
N CYS A 141 9.21 -21.67 -11.81
CA CYS A 141 9.10 -23.13 -11.83
C CYS A 141 9.82 -23.80 -10.64
N ILE A 142 9.60 -23.25 -9.45
CA ILE A 142 10.15 -23.77 -8.18
C ILE A 142 9.05 -24.29 -7.26
N SER A 143 9.42 -25.18 -6.36
CA SER A 143 8.55 -25.71 -5.32
C SER A 143 8.46 -24.78 -4.10
N LYS A 144 7.50 -25.06 -3.22
CA LYS A 144 7.25 -24.26 -2.02
C LYS A 144 8.40 -24.34 -1.03
N GLU A 145 9.07 -25.49 -0.96
CA GLU A 145 10.16 -25.82 -0.06
C GLU A 145 11.47 -25.11 -0.45
N GLU A 146 11.56 -24.63 -1.69
CA GLU A 146 12.70 -23.86 -2.22
C GLU A 146 12.62 -22.36 -1.91
N ILE A 147 11.54 -21.91 -1.25
CA ILE A 147 11.32 -20.51 -0.87
C ILE A 147 11.48 -20.38 0.64
N VAL A 148 12.49 -19.64 1.06
CA VAL A 148 12.70 -19.23 2.44
C VAL A 148 11.92 -17.94 2.70
N GLU A 149 11.08 -17.95 3.72
CA GLU A 149 10.32 -16.78 4.17
C GLU A 149 10.99 -16.18 5.42
N ILE A 150 11.23 -14.87 5.40
CA ILE A 150 11.74 -14.09 6.53
C ILE A 150 10.73 -12.99 6.83
N ASP A 151 10.06 -13.10 7.97
CA ASP A 151 9.15 -12.07 8.46
C ASP A 151 9.96 -10.97 9.18
N THR A 152 9.88 -9.73 8.69
CA THR A 152 10.45 -8.56 9.36
C THR A 152 9.31 -7.64 9.86
N PRO A 153 9.60 -6.66 10.73
CA PRO A 153 8.57 -5.70 11.19
C PRO A 153 7.93 -4.88 10.06
N HIS A 154 8.60 -4.74 8.90
CA HIS A 154 8.21 -3.78 7.85
C HIS A 154 7.89 -4.43 6.50
N TYR A 155 8.44 -5.61 6.24
CA TYR A 155 8.24 -6.38 5.02
C TYR A 155 8.39 -7.88 5.27
N ILE A 156 7.98 -8.68 4.30
CA ILE A 156 8.18 -10.13 4.28
C ILE A 156 9.05 -10.45 3.09
N GLU A 157 10.18 -11.10 3.35
CA GLU A 157 11.15 -11.43 2.33
C GLU A 157 11.02 -12.88 1.91
N PHE A 158 10.95 -13.10 0.60
CA PHE A 158 10.96 -14.41 -0.02
C PHE A 158 12.30 -14.58 -0.74
N ILE A 159 13.17 -15.42 -0.18
CA ILE A 159 14.48 -15.76 -0.74
C ILE A 159 14.37 -17.08 -1.48
N PHE A 160 14.80 -17.10 -2.74
CA PHE A 160 14.79 -18.30 -3.59
C PHE A 160 15.84 -18.21 -4.71
N VAL A 161 16.05 -19.32 -5.42
CA VAL A 161 16.95 -19.40 -6.57
C VAL A 161 16.13 -19.85 -7.79
N ASP A 162 16.25 -19.14 -8.90
CA ASP A 162 15.53 -19.48 -10.14
C ASP A 162 16.21 -20.61 -10.94
N GLN A 163 15.60 -20.98 -12.08
CA GLN A 163 16.14 -22.00 -12.98
C GLN A 163 17.51 -21.64 -13.58
N LYS A 164 17.82 -20.34 -13.72
CA LYS A 164 19.11 -19.84 -14.20
C LYS A 164 20.17 -19.81 -13.10
N LYS A 165 19.83 -20.26 -11.88
CA LYS A 165 20.69 -20.24 -10.69
C LYS A 165 20.99 -18.84 -10.17
N PHE A 166 20.13 -17.87 -10.48
CA PHE A 166 20.21 -16.55 -9.86
C PHE A 166 19.42 -16.54 -8.56
N SER A 167 20.02 -15.96 -7.52
CA SER A 167 19.40 -15.72 -6.22
C SER A 167 18.51 -14.48 -6.27
N HIS A 168 17.33 -14.58 -5.66
CA HIS A 168 16.34 -13.52 -5.59
C HIS A 168 16.00 -13.22 -4.14
N SER A 169 15.94 -11.94 -3.80
CA SER A 169 15.27 -11.39 -2.63
C SER A 169 14.05 -10.61 -3.12
N CYS A 170 12.87 -11.21 -2.94
CA CYS A 170 11.58 -10.60 -3.29
C CYS A 170 10.89 -10.14 -2.01
N GLN A 171 10.65 -8.84 -1.88
CA GLN A 171 10.03 -8.26 -0.70
C GLN A 171 8.55 -7.94 -0.95
N MET A 172 7.71 -8.30 0.02
CA MET A 172 6.31 -7.94 0.10
C MET A 172 6.10 -6.96 1.24
N ILE A 173 5.44 -5.83 0.98
CA ILE A 173 5.02 -4.93 2.05
C ILE A 173 3.63 -5.35 2.57
N PRO A 174 3.50 -5.57 3.90
CA PRO A 174 2.26 -5.95 4.55
C PRO A 174 1.20 -4.82 4.59
N PHE A 175 1.61 -3.58 4.29
CA PHE A 175 0.78 -2.38 4.24
C PHE A 175 0.31 -2.07 2.82
N PRO A 176 -0.94 -2.34 2.44
CA PRO A 176 -1.42 -2.12 1.08
C PRO A 176 -2.06 -0.75 0.85
N ILE A 177 -2.09 0.15 1.85
CA ILE A 177 -2.71 1.47 1.70
C ILE A 177 -1.58 2.49 1.83
N ASN A 178 -1.32 3.22 0.74
CA ASN A 178 -0.24 4.21 0.58
C ASN A 178 1.10 3.67 1.05
N SER A 179 1.59 2.68 0.31
CA SER A 179 2.66 1.79 0.76
C SER A 179 4.05 2.39 0.59
N LEU A 180 4.22 3.20 -0.45
CA LEU A 180 5.51 3.73 -0.89
C LEU A 180 5.39 5.22 -1.19
N LEU A 181 6.45 5.96 -0.90
CA LEU A 181 6.67 7.30 -1.43
C LEU A 181 7.92 7.29 -2.32
N ILE A 182 7.76 7.67 -3.58
CA ILE A 182 8.88 7.84 -4.53
C ILE A 182 9.21 9.33 -4.63
N GLN A 183 10.49 9.65 -4.51
CA GLN A 183 11.02 11.01 -4.65
C GLN A 183 12.40 10.99 -5.32
N GLU A 184 12.76 12.06 -6.02
CA GLU A 184 14.10 12.24 -6.59
C GLU A 184 15.09 12.71 -5.52
N LYS A 185 16.34 12.24 -5.56
CA LYS A 185 17.35 12.52 -4.50
C LYS A 185 17.99 13.90 -4.56
N ILE A 186 17.19 14.94 -4.77
CA ILE A 186 17.68 16.32 -4.74
C ILE A 186 17.63 16.88 -3.32
N ASN A 187 16.49 16.72 -2.64
CA ASN A 187 16.25 17.14 -1.26
C ASN A 187 15.45 16.03 -0.55
N PRO A 188 16.08 14.89 -0.26
CA PRO A 188 15.34 13.73 0.25
C PRO A 188 14.72 14.04 1.61
N LEU A 189 13.45 13.68 1.75
CA LEU A 189 12.73 13.72 3.02
C LEU A 189 13.33 12.73 4.02
N GLU A 190 13.15 13.02 5.31
CA GLU A 190 13.34 12.03 6.37
C GLU A 190 12.19 11.02 6.40
N ASP A 191 12.44 9.78 6.84
CA ASP A 191 11.46 8.69 6.90
C ASP A 191 10.14 9.11 7.58
N GLU A 192 10.22 9.87 8.68
CA GLU A 192 9.04 10.35 9.42
C GLU A 192 8.18 11.30 8.57
N GLN A 193 8.82 12.15 7.77
CA GLN A 193 8.12 13.08 6.87
C GLN A 193 7.43 12.33 5.74
N SER A 194 8.12 11.34 5.13
CA SER A 194 7.54 10.49 4.10
C SER A 194 6.34 9.70 4.62
N GLN A 195 6.43 9.17 5.85
CA GLN A 195 5.32 8.48 6.52
C GLN A 195 4.13 9.42 6.79
N GLU A 196 4.38 10.64 7.23
CA GLU A 196 3.32 11.62 7.46
C GLU A 196 2.61 12.01 6.16
N ILE A 197 3.34 12.20 5.05
CA ILE A 197 2.73 12.44 3.74
C ILE A 197 1.81 11.28 3.35
N MET A 198 2.29 10.04 3.43
CA MET A 198 1.48 8.86 3.11
C MET A 198 0.25 8.72 4.03
N ARG A 199 0.40 9.01 5.33
CA ARG A 199 -0.70 9.05 6.30
C ARG A 199 -1.75 10.10 5.94
N GLN A 200 -1.33 11.31 5.57
CA GLN A 200 -2.23 12.39 5.16
C GLN A 200 -2.98 12.06 3.86
N VAL A 201 -2.32 11.43 2.88
CA VAL A 201 -3.02 10.94 1.68
C VAL A 201 -4.08 9.90 2.06
N THR A 202 -3.78 9.00 3.00
CA THR A 202 -4.72 7.96 3.45
C THR A 202 -5.92 8.60 4.14
N PHE A 203 -5.68 9.54 5.04
CA PHE A 203 -6.73 10.29 5.73
C PHE A 203 -7.66 11.00 4.75
N ASN A 204 -7.07 11.73 3.78
CA ASN A 204 -7.82 12.46 2.77
C ASN A 204 -8.68 11.54 1.88
N GLU A 205 -8.26 10.31 1.62
CA GLU A 205 -9.10 9.32 0.91
C GLU A 205 -10.37 8.99 1.70
N PHE A 206 -10.25 8.71 2.99
CA PHE A 206 -11.39 8.38 3.83
C PHE A 206 -12.34 9.57 4.00
N VAL A 207 -11.80 10.78 4.18
CA VAL A 207 -12.58 12.01 4.25
C VAL A 207 -13.31 12.28 2.93
N PHE A 208 -12.65 12.06 1.79
CA PHE A 208 -13.28 12.21 0.47
C PHE A 208 -14.45 11.24 0.28
N SER A 209 -14.27 9.96 0.62
CA SER A 209 -15.36 8.96 0.57
C SER A 209 -16.53 9.37 1.46
N LEU A 210 -16.27 9.76 2.71
CA LEU A 210 -17.30 10.24 3.64
C LEU A 210 -18.07 11.45 3.07
N SER A 211 -17.36 12.41 2.46
CA SER A 211 -18.01 13.60 1.87
C SER A 211 -18.91 13.23 0.69
N THR A 212 -18.48 12.29 -0.15
CA THR A 212 -19.24 11.80 -1.30
C THR A 212 -20.50 11.09 -0.84
N TRP A 213 -20.39 10.24 0.16
CA TRP A 213 -21.53 9.53 0.76
C TRP A 213 -22.50 10.45 1.48
N LYS A 214 -22.01 11.49 2.18
CA LYS A 214 -22.87 12.52 2.79
C LYS A 214 -23.68 13.25 1.71
N ALA A 215 -23.08 13.54 0.55
CA ALA A 215 -23.79 14.16 -0.57
C ALA A 215 -24.84 13.21 -1.17
N GLU A 216 -24.48 11.94 -1.42
CA GLU A 216 -25.42 10.93 -1.92
C GLU A 216 -26.60 10.73 -0.94
N PHE A 217 -26.32 10.66 0.36
CA PHE A 217 -27.31 10.52 1.41
C PHE A 217 -28.40 11.59 1.39
N LEU A 218 -28.05 12.84 1.05
CA LEU A 218 -29.01 13.94 1.00
C LEU A 218 -30.12 13.68 -0.03
N GLU A 219 -29.77 13.04 -1.15
CA GLU A 219 -30.67 12.74 -2.28
C GLU A 219 -31.52 11.48 -2.05
N LEU A 220 -31.23 10.67 -1.03
CA LEU A 220 -31.94 9.42 -0.78
C LEU A 220 -33.33 9.64 -0.15
N THR A 221 -34.31 8.91 -0.66
CA THR A 221 -35.69 8.88 -0.14
C THR A 221 -36.06 7.48 0.35
N ASP A 222 -36.63 7.39 1.56
CA ASP A 222 -37.10 6.13 2.15
C ASP A 222 -38.13 5.44 1.23
N TYR A 223 -38.09 4.11 1.18
CA TYR A 223 -38.94 3.24 0.35
C TYR A 223 -38.76 3.38 -1.18
N GLU A 224 -38.17 4.47 -1.68
CA GLU A 224 -37.92 4.69 -3.11
C GLU A 224 -36.51 4.24 -3.52
N ASP A 225 -35.51 4.52 -2.68
CA ASP A 225 -34.09 4.31 -3.00
C ASP A 225 -33.47 3.11 -2.29
N GLU A 226 -34.25 2.07 -1.99
CA GLU A 226 -33.80 0.91 -1.20
C GLU A 226 -32.48 0.31 -1.70
N ARG A 227 -32.33 0.15 -3.02
CA ARG A 227 -31.11 -0.42 -3.62
C ARG A 227 -29.90 0.48 -3.45
N LYS A 228 -30.07 1.80 -3.57
CA LYS A 228 -28.97 2.77 -3.39
C LYS A 228 -28.55 2.81 -1.93
N MET A 229 -29.51 2.81 -0.99
CA MET A 229 -29.23 2.72 0.44
C MET A 229 -28.42 1.47 0.79
N LYS A 230 -28.78 0.30 0.25
CA LYS A 230 -27.99 -0.93 0.44
C LYS A 230 -26.60 -0.83 -0.18
N GLY A 231 -26.48 -0.26 -1.38
CA GLY A 231 -25.20 -0.01 -2.05
C GLY A 231 -24.27 0.84 -1.18
N LEU A 232 -24.77 2.01 -0.75
CA LEU A 232 -24.06 2.94 0.12
C LEU A 232 -23.65 2.30 1.45
N GLY A 233 -24.56 1.54 2.08
CA GLY A 233 -24.25 0.81 3.31
C GLY A 233 -23.13 -0.22 3.16
N ASN A 234 -23.06 -0.91 2.02
CA ASN A 234 -21.95 -1.82 1.72
C ASN A 234 -20.64 -1.08 1.50
N GLU A 235 -20.65 0.07 0.82
CA GLU A 235 -19.45 0.90 0.65
C GLU A 235 -18.89 1.35 2.00
N ILE A 236 -19.75 1.92 2.87
CA ILE A 236 -19.35 2.33 4.22
C ILE A 236 -18.77 1.14 4.99
N ARG A 237 -19.38 -0.04 4.88
CA ARG A 237 -18.89 -1.26 5.53
C ARG A 237 -17.50 -1.65 5.03
N THR A 238 -17.32 -1.75 3.71
CA THR A 238 -16.04 -2.15 3.10
C THR A 238 -14.92 -1.18 3.46
N GLU A 239 -15.20 0.11 3.44
CA GLU A 239 -14.24 1.14 3.80
C GLU A 239 -13.97 1.20 5.32
N THR A 240 -14.96 0.87 6.16
CA THR A 240 -14.73 0.66 7.60
C THR A 240 -13.77 -0.50 7.82
N GLU A 241 -13.97 -1.63 7.14
CA GLU A 241 -13.04 -2.76 7.22
C GLU A 241 -11.64 -2.34 6.76
N ARG A 242 -11.53 -1.55 5.68
CA ARG A 242 -10.26 -1.00 5.18
C ARG A 242 -9.58 -0.09 6.21
N LEU A 243 -10.33 0.82 6.82
CA LEU A 243 -9.85 1.76 7.84
C LEU A 243 -9.32 1.04 9.09
N LEU A 244 -10.06 0.06 9.60
CA LEU A 244 -9.62 -0.69 10.77
C LEU A 244 -8.42 -1.59 10.47
N LYS A 245 -8.34 -2.16 9.25
CA LYS A 245 -7.13 -2.89 8.81
C LYS A 245 -5.91 -1.98 8.76
N TYR A 246 -6.08 -0.76 8.23
CA TYR A 246 -5.03 0.26 8.26
C TYR A 246 -4.59 0.55 9.70
N TYR A 247 -5.52 0.80 10.62
CA TYR A 247 -5.21 1.05 12.03
C TYR A 247 -4.41 -0.08 12.68
N VAL A 248 -4.81 -1.33 12.45
CA VAL A 248 -4.09 -2.51 12.97
C VAL A 248 -2.68 -2.52 12.42
N LEU A 249 -2.51 -2.35 11.12
CA LEU A 249 -1.20 -2.35 10.49
C LEU A 249 -0.33 -1.21 11.05
N SER A 250 -0.85 0.03 11.10
CA SER A 250 -0.09 1.21 11.54
C SER A 250 0.35 1.15 13.00
N ASN A 251 -0.44 0.49 13.85
CA ASN A 251 -0.17 0.37 15.28
C ASN A 251 0.54 -0.94 15.66
N THR A 252 0.73 -1.87 14.73
CA THR A 252 1.54 -3.08 14.95
C THR A 252 3.01 -2.82 14.59
N ARG A 253 3.63 -1.83 15.25
CA ARG A 253 5.07 -1.57 15.16
C ARG A 253 5.76 -1.99 16.45
N TYR A 254 6.98 -2.51 16.36
CA TYR A 254 7.77 -2.86 17.54
C TYR A 254 8.00 -1.61 18.42
N GLY A 255 7.59 -1.66 19.68
CA GLY A 255 7.63 -0.52 20.60
C GLY A 255 6.31 0.23 20.79
N ASN A 256 5.26 -0.10 20.04
CA ASN A 256 3.90 0.34 20.34
C ASN A 256 3.32 -0.52 21.49
N GLU A 257 2.72 0.12 22.49
CA GLU A 257 2.12 -0.55 23.67
C GLU A 257 1.03 -1.56 23.26
N GLU A 258 0.40 -1.37 22.09
CA GLU A 258 -0.67 -2.20 21.55
C GLU A 258 -0.17 -3.42 20.75
N TYR A 259 1.14 -3.53 20.49
CA TYR A 259 1.71 -4.53 19.59
C TYR A 259 1.30 -5.97 19.93
N GLU A 260 1.42 -6.38 21.19
CA GLU A 260 1.13 -7.75 21.63
C GLU A 260 -0.36 -8.11 21.45
N VAL A 261 -1.26 -7.13 21.57
CA VAL A 261 -2.71 -7.32 21.40
C VAL A 261 -3.05 -7.42 19.90
N LEU A 262 -2.39 -6.61 19.07
CA LEU A 262 -2.65 -6.53 17.63
C LEU A 262 -1.95 -7.62 16.81
N LYS A 263 -0.83 -8.17 17.28
CA LYS A 263 -0.02 -9.14 16.54
C LYS A 263 -0.82 -10.33 15.98
N PRO A 264 -1.72 -11.00 16.73
CA PRO A 264 -2.51 -12.11 16.17
C PRO A 264 -3.42 -11.67 15.02
N LEU A 265 -3.94 -10.44 15.07
CA LEU A 265 -4.77 -9.87 14.02
C LEU A 265 -3.93 -9.51 12.79
N TYR A 266 -2.75 -8.91 13.02
CA TYR A 266 -1.75 -8.65 11.99
C TYR A 266 -1.37 -9.93 11.23
N ASP A 267 -0.95 -10.99 11.92
CA ASP A 267 -0.54 -12.26 11.30
C ASP A 267 -1.67 -12.88 10.44
N ASN A 268 -2.93 -12.76 10.89
CA ASN A 268 -4.10 -13.22 10.16
C ASN A 268 -4.42 -12.36 8.94
N LEU A 269 -4.25 -11.04 9.03
CA LEU A 269 -4.37 -10.13 7.89
C LEU A 269 -3.36 -10.53 6.81
N LEU A 270 -2.09 -10.72 7.16
CA LEU A 270 -1.04 -11.14 6.21
C LEU A 270 -1.40 -12.40 5.43
N SER A 271 -1.96 -13.36 6.15
CA SER A 271 -2.24 -14.69 5.59
C SER A 271 -3.52 -14.73 4.76
N SER A 272 -4.53 -13.92 5.11
CA SER A 272 -5.89 -14.10 4.57
C SER A 272 -6.66 -12.83 4.20
N TYR A 273 -6.21 -11.64 4.59
CA TYR A 273 -6.76 -10.28 4.44
C TYR A 273 -8.20 -10.09 3.95
N ALA A 274 -8.51 -10.55 2.73
CA ALA A 274 -9.86 -10.52 2.16
C ALA A 274 -10.89 -11.31 3.00
N HIS A 275 -10.43 -12.28 3.79
CA HIS A 275 -11.28 -13.16 4.60
C HIS A 275 -11.46 -12.71 6.05
N LEU A 276 -10.80 -11.61 6.45
CA LEU A 276 -10.92 -11.10 7.81
C LEU A 276 -12.06 -10.07 7.85
N ASN A 277 -13.18 -10.52 8.39
CA ASN A 277 -14.45 -9.80 8.40
C ASN A 277 -14.47 -8.75 9.51
N LEU A 278 -15.28 -7.70 9.35
CA LEU A 278 -15.45 -6.63 10.34
C LEU A 278 -15.64 -7.12 11.79
N GLY A 279 -16.45 -8.17 11.98
CA GLY A 279 -16.73 -8.72 13.31
C GLY A 279 -15.51 -9.28 14.03
N ASP A 280 -14.58 -9.89 13.29
CA ASP A 280 -13.35 -10.46 13.86
C ASP A 280 -12.39 -9.33 14.28
N ILE A 281 -12.28 -8.29 13.46
CA ILE A 281 -11.49 -7.09 13.74
C ILE A 281 -12.01 -6.41 15.02
N VAL A 282 -13.31 -6.12 15.07
CA VAL A 282 -13.95 -5.39 16.17
C VAL A 282 -13.86 -6.13 17.50
N LYS A 283 -13.92 -7.47 17.48
CA LYS A 283 -13.78 -8.28 18.70
C LYS A 283 -12.41 -8.10 19.37
N VAL A 284 -11.36 -7.92 18.57
CA VAL A 284 -10.01 -7.66 19.07
C VAL A 284 -9.87 -6.20 19.49
N LEU A 285 -10.32 -5.27 18.65
CA LEU A 285 -10.24 -3.82 18.92
C LEU A 285 -11.11 -3.37 20.11
N GLY A 286 -12.19 -4.08 20.45
CA GLY A 286 -13.02 -3.76 21.62
C GLY A 286 -12.31 -3.88 22.98
N LYS A 287 -11.04 -4.31 22.99
CA LYS A 287 -10.14 -4.31 24.15
C LYS A 287 -9.22 -3.08 24.20
N MET A 288 -9.37 -2.15 23.26
CA MET A 288 -8.47 -1.02 23.01
C MET A 288 -9.25 0.31 23.08
N GLU A 289 -8.55 1.44 22.99
CA GLU A 289 -9.18 2.77 23.07
C GLU A 289 -10.06 3.10 21.85
N ILE A 290 -9.74 2.52 20.68
CA ILE A 290 -10.64 2.45 19.52
C ILE A 290 -11.76 1.44 19.80
N ASN A 291 -12.61 1.76 20.77
CA ASN A 291 -13.81 0.98 21.02
C ASN A 291 -14.84 1.28 19.92
N ILE A 292 -15.04 0.32 19.02
CA ILE A 292 -16.05 0.41 17.95
C ILE A 292 -17.44 0.07 18.52
N PRO A 293 -18.43 0.98 18.44
CA PRO A 293 -19.75 0.73 19.01
C PRO A 293 -20.44 -0.49 18.38
N LYS A 294 -21.00 -1.37 19.21
CA LYS A 294 -21.80 -2.50 18.72
C LYS A 294 -23.00 -2.06 17.87
N SER A 295 -23.57 -0.89 18.17
CA SER A 295 -24.62 -0.25 17.37
C SER A 295 -24.20 -0.07 15.93
N PHE A 296 -22.99 0.45 15.70
CA PHE A 296 -22.45 0.65 14.35
C PHE A 296 -22.34 -0.65 13.56
N ILE A 297 -21.85 -1.73 14.19
CA ILE A 297 -21.75 -3.05 13.55
C ILE A 297 -23.13 -3.60 13.19
N ILE A 298 -24.12 -3.39 14.06
CA ILE A 298 -25.51 -3.78 13.79
C ILE A 298 -26.06 -2.96 12.61
N SER A 299 -25.84 -1.65 12.57
CA SER A 299 -26.27 -0.79 11.46
C SER A 299 -25.67 -1.25 10.14
N LEU A 300 -24.35 -1.50 10.07
CA LEU A 300 -23.70 -2.00 8.85
C LEU A 300 -24.18 -3.39 8.42
N ASN A 301 -24.54 -4.27 9.36
CA ASN A 301 -25.12 -5.57 9.05
C ASN A 301 -26.57 -5.45 8.52
N ASN A 302 -27.38 -4.53 9.05
CA ASN A 302 -28.73 -4.27 8.56
C ASN A 302 -28.73 -3.70 7.14
N LEU A 303 -27.75 -2.84 6.85
CA LEU A 303 -27.59 -2.18 5.56
C LEU A 303 -27.01 -3.09 4.46
N SER A 304 -26.46 -4.25 4.84
CA SER A 304 -25.93 -5.24 3.89
C SER A 304 -27.02 -5.79 2.96
N HIS A 305 -26.64 -6.09 1.71
CA HIS A 305 -27.55 -6.67 0.72
C HIS A 305 -28.22 -7.98 1.19
N ASP A 306 -27.55 -8.73 2.06
CA ASP A 306 -27.99 -10.07 2.51
C ASP A 306 -28.90 -10.04 3.75
N SER A 307 -29.19 -8.85 4.32
CA SER A 307 -29.97 -8.76 5.56
C SER A 307 -31.46 -9.09 5.39
N GLY A 308 -31.98 -9.01 4.15
CA GLY A 308 -33.41 -9.14 3.86
C GLY A 308 -34.28 -8.01 4.45
N ARG A 309 -33.68 -7.02 5.12
CA ARG A 309 -34.36 -5.87 5.71
C ARG A 309 -34.42 -4.70 4.71
N THR A 310 -35.48 -3.91 4.81
CA THR A 310 -35.59 -2.62 4.12
C THR A 310 -34.79 -1.60 4.92
N PRO A 311 -33.68 -1.06 4.40
CA PRO A 311 -32.93 -0.01 5.07
C PRO A 311 -33.73 1.29 5.12
N TYR A 312 -33.47 2.07 6.16
CA TYR A 312 -33.98 3.43 6.31
C TYR A 312 -32.85 4.44 6.30
N LYS A 313 -33.16 5.67 5.87
CA LYS A 313 -32.23 6.80 5.85
C LYS A 313 -31.56 7.01 7.21
N LYS A 314 -32.32 6.86 8.31
CA LYS A 314 -31.78 6.96 9.68
C LYS A 314 -30.62 5.99 9.94
N GLU A 315 -30.67 4.76 9.43
CA GLU A 315 -29.60 3.77 9.62
C GLU A 315 -28.32 4.18 8.86
N ILE A 316 -28.46 4.81 7.69
CA ILE A 316 -27.33 5.38 6.94
C ILE A 316 -26.73 6.58 7.69
N GLU A 317 -27.56 7.47 8.21
CA GLU A 317 -27.12 8.63 9.00
C GLU A 317 -26.29 8.20 10.23
N GLU A 318 -26.77 7.19 10.95
CA GLU A 318 -26.05 6.58 12.06
C GLU A 318 -24.73 5.96 11.59
N ALA A 319 -24.70 5.27 10.44
CA ALA A 319 -23.48 4.69 9.90
C ALA A 319 -22.44 5.74 9.50
N LEU A 320 -22.85 6.84 8.86
CA LEU A 320 -21.98 7.94 8.47
C LEU A 320 -21.36 8.64 9.68
N SER A 321 -22.16 8.87 10.72
CA SER A 321 -21.70 9.52 11.96
C SER A 321 -20.64 8.69 12.68
N HIS A 322 -20.87 7.38 12.82
CA HIS A 322 -19.87 6.49 13.42
C HIS A 322 -18.61 6.36 12.57
N PHE A 323 -18.73 6.30 11.23
CA PHE A 323 -17.56 6.23 10.36
C PHE A 323 -16.66 7.46 10.50
N GLU A 324 -17.25 8.65 10.61
CA GLU A 324 -16.55 9.91 10.88
C GLU A 324 -15.77 9.86 12.21
N GLU A 325 -16.41 9.40 13.28
CA GLU A 325 -15.75 9.24 14.59
C GLU A 325 -14.57 8.25 14.52
N ILE A 326 -14.70 7.16 13.76
CA ILE A 326 -13.64 6.16 13.61
C ILE A 326 -12.47 6.71 12.80
N ILE A 327 -12.73 7.49 11.74
CA ILE A 327 -11.67 8.18 11.00
C ILE A 327 -10.85 9.03 11.96
N ILE A 328 -11.50 9.85 12.78
CA ILE A 328 -10.79 10.73 13.72
C ILE A 328 -9.91 9.88 14.65
N LYS A 329 -10.47 8.88 15.32
CA LYS A 329 -9.71 8.03 16.25
C LYS A 329 -8.56 7.24 15.62
N CYS A 330 -8.71 6.78 14.38
CA CYS A 330 -7.65 6.02 13.70
C CYS A 330 -6.47 6.90 13.25
N PHE A 331 -6.67 8.23 13.21
CA PHE A 331 -5.68 9.20 12.77
C PHE A 331 -5.35 10.28 13.82
N GLU A 332 -5.86 10.18 15.05
CA GLU A 332 -5.31 10.88 16.23
C GLU A 332 -3.98 10.25 16.64
#